data_AF-A0A7K0ZG20-F1
#
_entry.id   AF-A0A7K0ZG20-F1
#
_cell.length_a   1.000
_cell.length_b   1.000
_cell.length_c   1.000
_cell.angle_alpha   90.00
_cell.angle_beta   90.00
_cell.angle_gamma   90.00
#
_symmetry.space_group_name_H-M   'P 1'
#
loop_
_entity.id
_entity.type
_entity.pdbx_description
1 polymer ?
#
loop_
_entity_poly.entity_id
_entity_poly.type
_entity_poly.pdbx_seq_one_letter_code
_entity_poly.pdbx_strand_id
1 'polypeptide(L)'
;MSRYALLILPSANRVYAGAAVALVQAELAVFGESVLGNRITNIDTDLIGGVPYVVFECDDLSDRDTAMLANLSSLYALFALEGGLLRPIAAPSLDRFDDDLITIQRYPGKTNEQFTKLLLNITALASDFAGTMLE
;
A
#
# COMPACT_ATOMS: atom_id res chain seq x y z
N MET A 1 8.33 -8.70 16.90
CA MET A 1 8.18 -7.74 15.79
C MET A 1 9.09 -8.08 14.63
N SER A 2 8.46 -8.52 13.55
CA SER A 2 9.04 -8.74 12.23
C SER A 2 9.04 -7.42 11.45
N ARG A 3 10.02 -7.22 10.56
CA ARG A 3 10.12 -6.01 9.72
C ARG A 3 9.65 -6.33 8.31
N TYR A 4 8.87 -5.44 7.74
CA TYR A 4 8.30 -5.57 6.40
C TYR A 4 8.71 -4.39 5.53
N ALA A 5 8.83 -4.62 4.23
CA ALA A 5 9.08 -3.59 3.22
C ALA A 5 8.00 -3.62 2.15
N LEU A 6 7.43 -2.45 1.91
CA LEU A 6 6.50 -2.15 0.85
C LEU A 6 7.26 -1.41 -0.26
N LEU A 7 7.29 -2.00 -1.44
CA LEU A 7 7.77 -1.34 -2.64
C LEU A 7 6.63 -0.51 -3.23
N ILE A 8 6.90 0.78 -3.45
CA ILE A 8 5.89 1.72 -3.95
C ILE A 8 5.84 1.63 -5.49
N LEU A 9 4.63 1.55 -6.04
CA LEU A 9 4.39 1.59 -7.48
C LEU A 9 4.90 2.92 -8.06
N PRO A 10 5.80 2.90 -9.05
CA PRO A 10 6.31 4.13 -9.65
C PRO A 10 5.16 4.94 -10.26
N SER A 11 4.96 6.16 -9.77
CA SER A 11 3.94 7.04 -10.36
C SER A 11 4.43 7.59 -11.70
N ALA A 12 3.64 7.39 -12.77
CA ALA A 12 3.85 8.07 -14.05
C ALA A 12 3.64 9.59 -13.96
N ASN A 13 2.93 10.06 -12.92
CA ASN A 13 2.65 11.47 -12.70
C ASN A 13 3.71 12.13 -11.80
N ARG A 14 4.64 12.85 -12.44
CA ARG A 14 5.78 13.53 -11.77
C ARG A 14 5.37 14.52 -10.68
N VAL A 15 4.14 15.06 -10.73
CA VAL A 15 3.63 16.00 -9.71
C VAL A 15 3.38 15.29 -8.37
N TYR A 16 2.94 14.03 -8.41
CA TYR A 16 2.59 13.27 -7.21
C TYR A 16 3.73 12.37 -6.71
N ALA A 17 4.75 12.12 -7.54
CA ALA A 17 5.89 11.29 -7.16
C ALA A 17 6.57 11.76 -5.85
N GLY A 18 6.61 13.08 -5.60
CA GLY A 18 7.18 13.64 -4.36
C GLY A 18 6.31 13.42 -3.12
N ALA A 19 4.99 13.30 -3.27
CA ALA A 19 4.05 13.12 -2.17
C ALA A 19 3.65 11.66 -1.95
N ALA A 20 3.88 10.78 -2.93
CA ALA A 20 3.46 9.37 -2.92
C ALA A 20 3.94 8.62 -1.67
N VAL A 21 5.18 8.85 -1.24
CA VAL A 21 5.74 8.24 -0.02
C VAL A 21 4.92 8.60 1.21
N ALA A 22 4.73 9.90 1.47
CA ALA A 22 3.99 10.37 2.63
C ALA A 22 2.52 9.91 2.62
N LEU A 23 1.91 9.87 1.43
CA LEU A 23 0.55 9.38 1.24
C LEU A 23 0.44 7.89 1.56
N VAL A 24 1.37 7.05 1.08
CA VAL A 24 1.37 5.62 1.37
C VAL A 24 1.64 5.35 2.86
N GLN A 25 2.53 6.10 3.49
CA GLN A 25 2.77 5.98 4.94
C GLN A 25 1.51 6.31 5.74
N ALA A 26 0.81 7.39 5.37
CA ALA A 26 -0.45 7.77 6.01
C ALA A 26 -1.55 6.74 5.75
N GLU A 27 -1.69 6.24 4.53
CA GLU A 27 -2.66 5.20 4.19
C GLU A 27 -2.38 3.91 4.97
N LEU A 28 -1.13 3.47 5.03
CA LEU A 28 -0.69 2.31 5.81
C LEU A 28 -1.03 2.46 7.30
N ALA A 29 -0.85 3.65 7.87
CA ALA A 29 -1.24 3.93 9.25
C ALA A 29 -2.76 3.76 9.47
N VAL A 30 -3.58 4.25 8.53
CA VAL A 30 -5.05 4.12 8.60
C VAL A 30 -5.48 2.66 8.47
N PHE A 31 -4.87 1.87 7.58
CA PHE A 31 -5.09 0.42 7.55
C PHE A 31 -4.71 -0.25 8.88
N GLY A 32 -3.55 0.14 9.42
CA GLY A 32 -3.04 -0.28 10.71
C GLY A 32 -4.08 -0.11 11.82
N GLU A 33 -4.61 1.10 11.94
CA GLU A 33 -5.58 1.49 12.96
C GLU A 33 -6.95 0.84 12.73
N SER A 34 -7.51 0.94 11.52
CA SER A 34 -8.90 0.58 11.24
C SER A 34 -9.15 -0.93 11.16
N VAL A 35 -8.23 -1.70 10.57
CA VAL A 35 -8.51 -3.11 10.19
C VAL A 35 -7.44 -4.11 10.63
N LEU A 36 -6.27 -3.65 11.06
CA LEU A 36 -5.17 -4.50 11.53
C LEU A 36 -5.00 -4.50 13.06
N GLY A 37 -5.89 -3.83 13.80
CA GLY A 37 -5.88 -3.80 15.27
C GLY A 37 -4.72 -3.00 15.86
N ASN A 38 -4.26 -1.96 15.16
CA ASN A 38 -3.17 -1.07 15.54
C ASN A 38 -1.83 -1.78 15.81
N ARG A 39 -1.59 -2.89 15.11
CA ARG A 39 -0.35 -3.69 15.23
C ARG A 39 0.80 -3.20 14.34
N ILE A 40 0.51 -2.33 13.36
CA ILE A 40 1.52 -1.72 12.51
C ILE A 40 2.19 -0.58 13.28
N THR A 41 3.51 -0.62 13.37
CA THR A 41 4.33 0.38 14.07
C THR A 41 5.56 0.74 13.24
N ASN A 42 6.28 1.78 13.66
CA ASN A 42 7.57 2.18 13.07
C ASN A 42 7.52 2.34 11.54
N ILE A 43 6.45 2.99 11.05
CA ILE A 43 6.30 3.31 9.62
C ILE A 43 7.33 4.39 9.26
N ASP A 44 8.26 4.05 8.38
CA ASP A 44 9.31 4.96 7.90
C ASP A 44 9.70 4.61 6.45
N THR A 45 10.76 5.21 5.93
CA THR A 45 11.37 4.88 4.64
C THR A 45 12.77 4.31 4.83
N ASP A 46 13.14 3.36 3.96
CA ASP A 46 14.49 2.81 3.93
C ASP A 46 14.95 2.61 2.48
N LEU A 47 16.27 2.67 2.27
CA LEU A 47 16.92 2.40 0.99
C LEU A 47 17.52 1.00 1.02
N ILE A 48 16.88 0.06 0.32
CA ILE A 48 17.35 -1.32 0.24
C ILE A 48 17.89 -1.54 -1.17
N GLY A 49 19.21 -1.76 -1.28
CA GLY A 49 19.87 -1.90 -2.58
C GLY A 49 19.76 -0.65 -3.46
N GLY A 50 19.60 0.54 -2.86
CA GLY A 50 19.43 1.81 -3.57
C GLY A 50 18.00 2.09 -4.07
N VAL A 51 17.04 1.22 -3.75
CA VAL A 51 15.62 1.40 -4.09
C VAL A 51 14.85 1.84 -2.83
N PRO A 52 13.96 2.85 -2.90
CA PRO A 52 13.18 3.29 -1.76
C PRO A 52 12.01 2.35 -1.46
N TYR A 53 11.87 2.02 -0.18
CA TYR A 53 10.74 1.25 0.37
C TYR A 53 10.10 2.03 1.50
N VAL A 54 8.79 1.84 1.70
CA VAL A 54 8.15 2.11 2.99
C VAL A 54 8.38 0.87 3.86
N VAL A 55 8.91 1.06 5.05
CA VAL A 55 9.17 -0.02 6.00
C VAL A 55 8.29 0.14 7.23
N PHE A 56 7.91 -0.97 7.83
CA PHE A 56 7.13 -0.99 9.06
C PHE A 56 7.39 -2.27 9.85
N GLU A 57 6.95 -2.28 11.11
CA GLU A 57 7.06 -3.42 12.02
C GLU A 57 5.68 -3.93 12.43
N CYS A 58 5.55 -5.26 12.48
CA CYS A 58 4.36 -5.98 12.95
C CYS A 58 4.82 -7.36 13.47
N ASP A 59 4.14 -7.95 14.46
CA ASP A 59 4.56 -9.26 14.98
C ASP A 59 4.44 -10.37 13.93
N ASP A 60 3.28 -10.48 13.29
CA ASP A 60 3.05 -11.31 12.12
C ASP A 60 1.88 -10.77 11.29
N LEU A 61 1.95 -10.96 9.97
CA LEU A 61 0.88 -10.63 9.03
C LEU A 61 0.15 -11.92 8.67
N SER A 62 -1.09 -12.04 9.11
CA SER A 62 -1.98 -13.12 8.68
C SER A 62 -2.37 -12.95 7.21
N ASP A 63 -2.91 -14.01 6.61
CA ASP A 63 -3.44 -13.97 5.23
C ASP A 63 -4.51 -12.89 5.04
N ARG A 64 -5.29 -12.59 6.10
CA ARG A 64 -6.28 -11.50 6.07
C ARG A 64 -5.59 -10.14 6.05
N ASP A 65 -4.52 -9.97 6.82
CA ASP A 65 -3.78 -8.70 6.87
C ASP A 65 -3.11 -8.43 5.52
N THR A 66 -2.51 -9.44 4.91
CA THR A 66 -1.88 -9.30 3.59
C THR A 66 -2.92 -9.02 2.50
N ALA A 67 -4.10 -9.66 2.57
CA ALA A 67 -5.22 -9.36 1.67
C ALA A 67 -5.76 -7.92 1.85
N MET A 68 -5.83 -7.40 3.08
CA MET A 68 -6.19 -6.00 3.31
C MET A 68 -5.13 -5.06 2.72
N LEU A 69 -3.86 -5.25 3.08
CA LEU A 69 -2.74 -4.41 2.65
C LEU A 69 -2.50 -4.48 1.13
N ALA A 70 -2.90 -5.56 0.46
CA ALA A 70 -2.87 -5.69 -0.99
C ALA A 70 -3.60 -4.55 -1.73
N ASN A 71 -4.51 -3.86 -1.04
CA ASN A 71 -5.34 -2.81 -1.61
C ASN A 71 -4.80 -1.39 -1.38
N LEU A 72 -3.63 -1.22 -0.73
CA LEU A 72 -2.97 0.07 -0.63
C LEU A 72 -2.81 0.71 -2.03
N SER A 73 -3.02 2.02 -2.12
CA SER A 73 -3.23 2.69 -3.40
C SER A 73 -2.02 2.65 -4.34
N SER A 74 -0.83 2.52 -3.76
CA SER A 74 0.45 2.50 -4.49
C SER A 74 1.34 1.34 -4.06
N LEU A 75 0.77 0.24 -3.54
CA LEU A 75 1.54 -0.98 -3.32
C LEU A 75 1.93 -1.60 -4.66
N TYR A 76 3.22 -1.88 -4.84
CA TYR A 76 3.72 -2.69 -5.95
C TYR A 76 4.06 -4.11 -5.51
N ALA A 77 4.76 -4.24 -4.39
CA ALA A 77 5.12 -5.53 -3.82
C ALA A 77 5.35 -5.42 -2.30
N LEU A 78 5.09 -6.51 -1.59
CA LEU A 78 5.28 -6.61 -0.14
C LEU A 78 6.31 -7.70 0.18
N PHE A 79 7.20 -7.41 1.13
CA PHE A 79 8.27 -8.31 1.55
C PHE A 79 8.39 -8.38 3.06
N ALA A 80 8.77 -9.55 3.59
CA ALA A 80 9.37 -9.67 4.92
C ALA A 80 10.90 -9.49 4.79
N LEU A 81 11.51 -8.75 5.74
CA LEU A 81 12.96 -8.63 5.83
C LEU A 81 13.52 -9.70 6.77
N GLU A 82 14.30 -10.62 6.20
CA GLU A 82 14.87 -11.75 6.95
C GLU A 82 16.38 -11.78 6.75
N GLY A 83 17.14 -11.29 7.76
CA GLY A 83 18.60 -11.33 7.72
C GLY A 83 19.23 -10.60 6.52
N GLY A 84 18.58 -9.53 6.04
CA GLY A 84 19.01 -8.77 4.85
C GLY A 84 18.44 -9.29 3.52
N LEU A 85 17.66 -10.37 3.54
CA LEU A 85 16.92 -10.85 2.39
C LEU A 85 15.51 -10.26 2.35
N LEU A 86 15.01 -10.02 1.14
CA LEU A 86 13.61 -9.68 0.90
C LEU A 86 12.85 -10.96 0.53
N ARG A 87 12.08 -11.51 1.48
CA ARG A 87 11.19 -12.64 1.19
C ARG A 87 9.85 -12.12 0.69
N PRO A 88 9.42 -12.44 -0.55
CA PRO A 88 8.14 -11.98 -1.08
C PRO A 88 6.96 -12.48 -0.23
N ILE A 89 5.96 -11.61 -0.07
CA ILE A 89 4.67 -11.91 0.54
C ILE A 89 3.60 -11.75 -0.53
N ALA A 90 2.75 -12.76 -0.70
CA ALA A 90 1.62 -12.66 -1.61
C ALA A 90 0.65 -11.58 -1.12
N ALA A 91 0.28 -10.66 -2.01
CA ALA A 91 -0.64 -9.56 -1.75
C ALA A 91 -1.74 -9.57 -2.82
N PRO A 92 -2.77 -10.42 -2.66
CA PRO A 92 -3.83 -10.56 -3.67
C PRO A 92 -4.78 -9.34 -3.61
N SER A 93 -4.64 -8.43 -4.57
CA SER A 93 -5.47 -7.22 -4.69
C SER A 93 -6.92 -7.56 -5.08
N LEU A 94 -7.88 -6.71 -4.67
CA LEU A 94 -9.27 -6.75 -5.12
C LEU A 94 -9.48 -6.17 -6.53
N ASP A 95 -8.44 -5.59 -7.12
CA ASP A 95 -8.51 -4.98 -8.45
C ASP A 95 -9.01 -6.00 -9.49
N ARG A 96 -10.06 -5.64 -10.23
CA ARG A 96 -10.71 -6.50 -11.23
C ARG A 96 -10.22 -6.25 -12.66
N PHE A 97 -9.60 -5.11 -12.88
CA PHE A 97 -9.14 -4.66 -14.19
C PHE A 97 -7.63 -4.42 -14.14
N ASP A 98 -6.97 -4.73 -15.25
CA ASP A 98 -5.54 -4.48 -15.40
C ASP A 98 -5.25 -2.97 -15.51
N ASP A 99 -4.04 -2.58 -15.16
CA ASP A 99 -3.58 -1.18 -15.18
C ASP A 99 -3.60 -0.58 -16.61
N ASP A 100 -3.46 -1.41 -17.64
CA ASP A 100 -3.62 -1.02 -19.05
C ASP A 100 -5.01 -0.45 -19.38
N LEU A 101 -6.10 -0.97 -18.80
CA LEU A 101 -7.45 -0.45 -19.04
C LEU A 101 -7.68 0.93 -18.41
N ILE A 102 -6.91 1.26 -17.37
CA ILE A 102 -7.02 2.50 -16.60
C ILE A 102 -6.10 3.60 -17.19
N THR A 103 -5.03 3.21 -17.88
CA THR A 103 -4.02 4.13 -18.44
C THR A 103 -4.29 4.57 -19.88
N ILE A 104 -5.25 3.98 -20.62
CA ILE A 104 -5.75 4.50 -21.91
C ILE A 104 -6.63 5.74 -21.66
N GLN A 105 -6.05 6.78 -21.06
CA GLN A 105 -6.74 8.06 -20.88
C GLN A 105 -6.64 8.89 -22.16
N ARG A 106 -7.79 9.41 -22.63
CA ARG A 106 -7.82 10.49 -23.63
C ARG A 106 -7.11 11.77 -23.17
N TYR A 107 -6.87 11.92 -21.86
CA TYR A 107 -6.28 13.11 -21.23
C TYR A 107 -5.26 12.71 -20.15
N PRO A 108 -4.01 12.40 -20.51
CA PRO A 108 -2.97 12.08 -19.54
C PRO A 108 -2.79 13.24 -18.54
N GLY A 109 -2.79 12.92 -17.24
CA GLY A 109 -2.43 13.84 -16.16
C GLY A 109 -3.57 14.67 -15.54
N LYS A 110 -4.83 14.52 -15.99
CA LYS A 110 -5.98 15.19 -15.32
C LYS A 110 -6.51 14.41 -14.12
N THR A 111 -6.40 13.09 -14.14
CA THR A 111 -6.85 12.19 -13.08
C THR A 111 -5.70 11.31 -12.63
N ASN A 112 -5.56 11.11 -11.31
CA ASN A 112 -4.58 10.19 -10.72
C ASN A 112 -5.37 9.04 -10.06
N GLU A 113 -5.27 7.86 -10.66
CA GLU A 113 -5.93 6.64 -10.24
C GLU A 113 -5.47 6.18 -8.85
N GLN A 114 -4.17 6.28 -8.55
CA GLN A 114 -3.65 5.95 -7.21
C GLN A 114 -4.23 6.90 -6.17
N PHE A 115 -4.27 8.21 -6.44
CA PHE A 115 -4.86 9.17 -5.52
C PHE A 115 -6.37 8.94 -5.32
N THR A 116 -7.07 8.55 -6.38
CA THR A 116 -8.50 8.21 -6.30
C THR A 116 -8.70 6.96 -5.45
N LYS A 117 -7.89 5.91 -5.66
CA LYS A 117 -7.91 4.68 -4.86
C LYS A 117 -7.62 4.96 -3.39
N LEU A 118 -6.64 5.81 -3.09
CA LEU A 118 -6.35 6.27 -1.72
C LEU A 118 -7.59 6.91 -1.08
N LEU A 119 -8.24 7.87 -1.75
CA LEU A 119 -9.42 8.53 -1.19
C LEU A 119 -10.58 7.56 -0.94
N LEU A 120 -10.78 6.59 -1.84
CA LEU A 120 -11.80 5.55 -1.65
C LEU A 120 -11.47 4.61 -0.49
N ASN A 121 -10.21 4.16 -0.38
CA ASN A 121 -9.75 3.34 0.73
C ASN A 121 -9.92 4.04 2.07
N ILE A 122 -9.45 5.29 2.19
CA ILE A 122 -9.61 6.08 3.41
C ILE A 122 -11.08 6.26 3.77
N THR A 123 -11.95 6.50 2.79
CA THR A 123 -13.40 6.62 3.02
C THR A 123 -13.99 5.32 3.56
N ALA A 124 -13.65 4.19 2.95
CA ALA A 124 -14.12 2.88 3.40
C ALA A 124 -13.63 2.55 4.81
N LEU A 125 -12.34 2.78 5.08
CA LEU A 125 -11.67 2.52 6.37
C LEU A 125 -12.14 3.45 7.50
N ALA A 126 -12.68 4.62 7.16
CA ALA A 126 -13.27 5.56 8.12
C ALA A 126 -14.78 5.30 8.37
N SER A 127 -15.36 4.30 7.72
CA SER A 127 -16.78 3.96 7.83
C SER A 127 -17.01 2.65 8.58
N ASP A 128 -18.27 2.36 8.92
CA ASP A 128 -18.67 1.09 9.53
C ASP A 128 -18.42 -0.13 8.62
N PHE A 129 -18.10 0.08 7.33
CA PHE A 129 -17.80 -0.97 6.36
C PHE A 129 -16.32 -1.40 6.34
N ALA A 130 -15.44 -0.78 7.15
CA ALA A 130 -14.00 -1.08 7.13
C ALA A 130 -13.70 -2.59 7.29
N GLY A 131 -14.41 -3.25 8.21
CA GLY A 131 -14.22 -4.68 8.49
C GLY A 131 -14.68 -5.63 7.37
N THR A 132 -15.54 -5.15 6.46
CA THR A 132 -16.15 -5.94 5.37
C THR A 132 -15.51 -5.65 4.01
N MET A 133 -14.38 -4.93 3.96
CA MET A 133 -13.73 -4.53 2.70
C MET A 133 -13.39 -5.72 1.76
N LEU A 134 -13.13 -6.90 2.34
CA LEU A 134 -12.78 -8.12 1.59
C LEU A 134 -14.00 -8.99 1.21
N GLU A 135 -15.21 -8.59 1.60
CA GLU A 135 -16.48 -9.29 1.29
C GLU A 135 -17.08 -8.82 -0.04
#